data_AF-A0A1I6V892-F1
#
_entry.id   AF-A0A1I6V892-F1
#
_cell.length_a   1.000
_cell.length_b   1.000
_cell.length_c   1.000
_cell.angle_alpha   90.00
_cell.angle_beta   90.00
_cell.angle_gamma   90.00
#
_symmetry.space_group_name_H-M   'P 1'
#
loop_
_entity.id
_entity.type
_entity.pdbx_description
1 polymer ?
#
loop_
_entity_poly.entity_id
_entity_poly.type
_entity_poly.pdbx_seq_one_letter_code
_entity_poly.pdbx_strand_id
1 'polypeptide(L)' 'MDTLSDKHLFAMCLISALTGFIAYGAFGTDYGGGLILFIAIAVFAVLMFAYGYMETS' A
#
# COMPACT_ATOMS: atom_id res chain seq x y z
N MET A 1 23.22 0.16 3.93
CA MET A 1 21.84 0.28 3.42
C MET A 1 21.65 -0.92 2.53
N ASP A 2 21.11 -1.99 3.09
CA ASP A 2 20.60 -3.09 2.27
C ASP A 2 19.51 -2.49 1.38
N THR A 3 19.77 -2.50 0.07
CA THR A 3 18.87 -1.90 -0.90
C THR A 3 17.63 -2.77 -0.98
N LEU A 4 16.49 -2.17 -0.65
CA LEU A 4 15.16 -2.73 -0.84
C LEU A 4 15.09 -3.44 -2.19
N SER A 5 14.97 -4.77 -2.19
CA SER A 5 14.94 -5.54 -3.43
C SER A 5 13.74 -5.09 -4.27
N ASP A 6 13.96 -4.80 -5.55
CA ASP A 6 12.91 -4.29 -6.48
C ASP A 6 11.65 -5.16 -6.48
N LYS A 7 11.80 -6.46 -6.20
CA LYS A 7 10.70 -7.43 -6.05
C LYS A 7 9.78 -7.08 -4.87
N HIS A 8 10.33 -6.66 -3.74
CA HIS A 8 9.57 -6.27 -2.56
C HIS A 8 8.84 -4.95 -2.82
N LEU A 9 9.50 -3.96 -3.45
CA LEU A 9 8.86 -2.69 -3.79
C LEU A 9 7.69 -2.90 -4.75
N PHE A 10 7.86 -3.76 -5.76
CA PHE A 10 6.78 -4.13 -6.68
C PHE A 10 5.61 -4.80 -5.94
N ALA A 11 5.88 -5.74 -5.04
CA ALA A 11 4.85 -6.41 -4.25
C ALA A 11 4.07 -5.41 -3.37
N MET A 12 4.75 -4.46 -2.71
CA MET A 12 4.10 -3.44 -1.89
C MET A 12 3.21 -2.52 -2.73
N CYS A 13 3.70 -2.07 -3.88
CA CYS A 13 2.92 -1.27 -4.82
C CYS A 13 1.69 -2.02 -5.33
N LEU A 14 1.83 -3.30 -5.68
CA LEU A 14 0.74 -4.15 -6.15
C LEU A 14 -0.35 -4.31 -5.08
N ILE A 15 0.05 -4.60 -3.84
CA ILE A 15 -0.88 -4.76 -2.70
C ILE A 15 -1.59 -3.43 -2.42
N SER A 16 -0.87 -2.32 -2.43
CA SER A 16 -1.44 -0.99 -2.27
C SER A 16 -2.49 -0.68 -3.35
N ALA A 17 -2.16 -0.94 -4.62
CA ALA A 17 -3.07 -0.73 -5.74
C ALA A 17 -4.32 -1.61 -5.66
N LEU A 18 -4.16 -2.89 -5.32
CA LEU A 18 -5.27 -3.81 -5.10
C LEU A 18 -6.18 -3.35 -3.97
N THR A 19 -5.62 -2.84 -2.88
CA THR A 19 -6.40 -2.37 -1.73
C THR A 19 -7.20 -1.12 -2.11
N GLY A 20 -6.61 -0.20 -2.88
CA GLY A 20 -7.31 0.94 -3.45
C GLY A 20 -8.43 0.53 -4.41
N PHE A 21 -8.21 -0.47 -5.26
CA PHE A 21 -9.22 -1.00 -6.17
C PHE A 21 -10.39 -1.65 -5.42
N ILE A 22 -10.11 -2.45 -4.38
CA ILE A 22 -11.13 -3.06 -3.52
C ILE A 22 -11.92 -1.99 -2.78
N ALA A 23 -11.24 -0.98 -2.21
CA ALA A 23 -11.89 0.13 -1.54
C ALA A 23 -12.78 0.94 -2.49
N TYR A 24 -12.36 1.14 -3.74
CA TYR A 24 -13.19 1.74 -4.78
C TYR A 24 -14.42 0.89 -5.12
N GLY A 25 -14.27 -0.42 -5.26
CA GLY A 25 -15.41 -1.32 -5.50
C GLY A 25 -16.41 -1.37 -4.34
N ALA A 26 -15.93 -1.23 -3.09
CA ALA A 26 -16.76 -1.29 -1.89
C ALA A 26 -17.42 0.05 -1.51
N PHE A 27 -16.73 1.17 -1.77
CA PHE A 27 -17.10 2.49 -1.23
C PHE A 27 -17.05 3.62 -2.28
N GLY A 28 -16.54 3.38 -3.48
CA GLY A 28 -16.17 4.43 -4.44
C GLY A 28 -17.32 5.16 -5.12
N THR A 29 -18.56 4.69 -4.95
CA THR A 29 -19.75 5.44 -5.37
C THR A 29 -20.17 6.51 -4.35
N ASP A 30 -19.88 6.29 -3.07
CA ASP A 30 -20.34 7.15 -1.97
C ASP A 30 -19.24 8.06 -1.42
N TYR A 31 -17.97 7.67 -1.59
CA TYR A 31 -16.81 8.41 -1.10
C TYR A 31 -15.96 8.92 -2.27
N GLY A 32 -15.59 10.21 -2.20
CA GLY A 32 -14.75 10.83 -3.23
C GLY A 32 -13.38 10.14 -3.39
N GLY A 33 -12.85 10.14 -4.61
CA GLY A 33 -11.58 9.44 -4.95
C GLY A 33 -10.38 9.81 -4.07
N GLY A 34 -10.40 10.97 -3.40
CA GLY A 34 -9.37 11.36 -2.43
C GLY A 34 -9.32 10.45 -1.19
N LEU A 35 -10.45 9.93 -0.71
CA LEU A 35 -10.48 9.04 0.45
C LEU A 35 -9.86 7.67 0.12
N ILE A 36 -10.11 7.19 -1.10
CA ILE A 36 -9.54 5.94 -1.62
C ILE A 36 -8.03 6.07 -1.80
N LEU A 37 -7.57 7.22 -2.30
CA LEU A 37 -6.15 7.54 -2.40
C LEU A 37 -5.49 7.53 -1.01
N PHE A 38 -6.14 8.11 0.00
CA PHE A 38 -5.67 8.11 1.38
C PHE A 38 -5.51 6.70 1.95
N ILE A 39 -6.49 5.82 1.68
CA ILE A 39 -6.42 4.41 2.09
C ILE A 39 -5.24 3.71 1.43
N ALA A 40 -5.05 3.88 0.12
CA ALA A 40 -3.94 3.28 -0.61
C ALA A 40 -2.58 3.73 -0.06
N ILE A 41 -2.40 5.04 0.18
CA ILE A 41 -1.17 5.59 0.75
C ILE A 41 -0.93 5.05 2.17
N ALA A 42 -1.97 4.97 3.00
CA ALA A 42 -1.85 4.44 4.35
C ALA A 42 -1.39 2.97 4.34
N VAL A 43 -1.96 2.15 3.45
CA VAL A 43 -1.56 0.74 3.27
C VAL A 43 -0.11 0.65 2.82
N PHE A 44 0.30 1.45 1.83
CA PHE A 44 1.69 1.48 1.37
C PHE A 44 2.67 1.85 2.49
N ALA A 45 2.33 2.84 3.32
CA ALA A 45 3.15 3.24 4.46
C ALA A 45 3.28 2.12 5.50
N VAL A 46 2.20 1.40 5.80
CA VAL A 46 2.23 0.24 6.72
C VAL A 46 3.11 -0.88 6.17
N LEU A 47 3.06 -1.16 4.87
CA LEU A 47 3.88 -2.18 4.24
C LEU A 47 5.38 -1.83 4.30
N MET A 48 5.74 -0.58 4.01
CA MET A 48 7.11 -0.09 4.13
C MET A 48 7.63 -0.16 5.56
N PHE A 49 6.78 0.20 6.53
CA PHE A 49 7.12 0.15 7.95
C PHE A 49 7.29 -1.30 8.47
N ALA A 50 6.37 -2.19 8.11
CA ALA A 50 6.44 -3.60 8.47
C ALA A 50 7.68 -4.28 7.87
N TYR A 51 8.01 -3.95 6.62
CA TYR A 51 9.22 -4.45 5.97
C TYR A 51 10.48 -3.98 6.69
N GLY A 52 10.54 -2.69 7.09
CA GLY A 52 11.65 -2.17 7.89
C GLY A 52 11.84 -2.91 9.21
N TYR A 53 10.77 -3.32 9.89
CA TYR A 53 10.88 -4.17 11.08
C TYR A 53 11.43 -5.56 10.79
N MET A 54 11.09 -6.16 9.66
CA MET A 54 11.58 -7.49 9.31
C MET A 54 13.05 -7.50 8.87
N GLU A 55 13.52 -6.44 8.20
CA GLU A 55 14.95 -6.32 7.84
C GLU A 55 15.85 -6.02 9.03
N THR A 56 15.32 -5.46 10.12
CA THR A 56 16.13 -5.10 11.30
C THR A 56 16.36 -6.28 12.24
N SER A 57 15.66 -7.41 12.05
CA SER A 57 15.75 -8.61 12.89
C SER A 57 16.61 -9.71 12.28
#